data_AF-A0A562WN86-F1
#
_entry.id   AF-A0A562WN86-F1
#
_cell.length_a   1.000
_cell.length_b   1.000
_cell.length_c   1.000
_cell.angle_alpha   90.00
_cell.angle_beta   90.00
_cell.angle_gamma   90.00
#
_symmetry.space_group_name_H-M   'P 1'
#
loop_
_entity.id
_entity.type
_entity.pdbx_description
1 polymer ?
#
loop_
_entity_poly.entity_id
_entity_poly.type
_entity_poly.pdbx_seq_one_letter_code
_entity_poly.pdbx_strand_id
1 'polypeptide(L)'
;MAASREVPGDDGVRQPGGEVHAWLPGQNQTLCGLPLSRTRLRRFPHVPFDYSATDQLTEADPVGWICPRCLAAAGGRGGRHRQSWERHSPRP
;
A
#
# COMPACT_ATOMS: atom_id res chain seq x y z
N MET A 1 -4.30 2.99 -4.39
CA MET A 1 -2.82 3.11 -4.29
C MET A 1 -2.35 4.54 -4.58
N ALA A 2 -1.14 4.92 -4.17
CA ALA A 2 -0.44 6.11 -4.68
C ALA A 2 0.98 5.76 -5.19
N ALA A 3 1.45 6.35 -6.28
CA ALA A 3 2.73 5.99 -6.89
C ALA A 3 3.50 7.19 -7.48
N SER A 4 4.81 7.06 -7.64
CA SER A 4 5.67 8.13 -8.18
C SER A 4 5.66 8.24 -9.71
N ARG A 5 5.41 7.14 -10.43
CA ARG A 5 5.18 7.14 -11.88
C ARG A 5 3.88 6.43 -12.25
N GLU A 6 3.48 6.59 -13.50
CA GLU A 6 2.39 5.86 -14.12
C GLU A 6 2.87 5.25 -15.43
N VAL A 7 2.35 4.08 -15.77
CA VAL A 7 2.61 3.40 -17.04
C VAL A 7 1.28 3.08 -17.74
N PRO A 8 1.24 3.00 -19.08
CA PRO A 8 0.07 2.44 -19.77
C PRO A 8 -0.13 0.98 -19.35
N GLY A 9 -1.35 0.60 -18.99
CA GLY A 9 -1.75 -0.80 -18.86
C GLY A 9 -2.22 -1.37 -20.21
N ASP A 10 -2.28 -2.70 -20.31
CA ASP A 10 -2.69 -3.41 -21.53
C ASP A 10 -4.15 -3.12 -21.93
N ASP A 11 -4.98 -2.77 -20.96
CA ASP A 11 -6.38 -2.35 -21.12
C ASP A 11 -6.53 -0.85 -21.46
N GLY A 12 -5.41 -0.14 -21.63
CA GLY A 12 -5.37 1.31 -21.81
C GLY A 12 -5.57 2.11 -20.52
N VAL A 13 -5.77 1.44 -19.37
CA VAL A 13 -5.91 2.09 -18.06
C VAL A 13 -4.52 2.33 -17.48
N ARG A 14 -4.27 3.53 -16.92
CA ARG A 14 -2.98 3.83 -16.29
C ARG A 14 -2.76 2.98 -15.05
N GLN A 15 -1.59 2.35 -14.99
CA GLN A 15 -1.14 1.53 -13.88
C GLN A 15 -0.05 2.26 -13.07
N PRO A 16 0.07 1.98 -11.77
CA PRO A 16 1.11 2.55 -10.93
C PRO A 16 2.47 2.02 -11.34
N GLY A 17 3.50 2.84 -11.14
CA GLY A 17 4.87 2.36 -11.22
C GLY A 17 5.82 3.10 -10.29
N GLY A 18 7.05 2.64 -10.27
CA GLY A 18 8.15 3.24 -9.51
C GLY A 18 7.99 2.91 -8.04
N GLU A 19 7.94 3.94 -7.20
CA GLU A 19 7.72 3.78 -5.77
C GLU A 19 6.23 3.82 -5.47
N VAL A 20 5.73 2.75 -4.84
CA VAL A 20 4.31 2.60 -4.51
C VAL A 20 4.06 2.69 -3.01
N HIS A 21 2.97 3.38 -2.67
CA HIS A 21 2.52 3.62 -1.32
C HIS A 21 1.04 3.25 -1.16
N ALA A 22 0.73 2.74 0.03
CA ALA A 22 -0.65 2.54 0.43
C ALA A 22 -1.29 3.90 0.75
N TRP A 23 -2.52 4.08 0.30
CA TRP A 23 -3.29 5.30 0.47
C TRP A 23 -4.77 4.91 0.63
N LEU A 24 -5.44 5.50 1.62
CA LEU A 24 -6.87 5.32 1.84
C LEU A 24 -7.66 6.40 1.07
N PRO A 25 -8.64 6.03 0.23
CA PRO A 25 -9.54 6.98 -0.41
C PRO A 25 -10.14 7.95 0.61
N GLY A 26 -10.21 9.24 0.24
CA GLY A 26 -10.69 10.31 1.13
C GLY A 26 -9.60 10.97 1.98
N GLN A 27 -8.39 10.39 2.07
CA GLN A 27 -7.26 11.04 2.74
C GLN A 27 -6.35 11.78 1.75
N ASN A 28 -5.59 12.78 2.21
CA ASN A 28 -4.58 13.48 1.39
C ASN A 28 -3.13 13.05 1.75
N GLN A 29 -2.98 11.95 2.45
CA GLN A 29 -1.70 11.39 2.88
C GLN A 29 -1.66 9.87 2.70
N THR A 30 -0.48 9.31 2.43
CA THR A 30 -0.25 7.85 2.42
C THR A 30 -0.29 7.27 3.84
N LEU A 31 -0.39 5.95 3.96
CA LEU A 31 -0.34 5.27 5.26
C LEU A 31 0.98 5.48 6.01
N CYS A 32 2.09 5.69 5.30
CA CYS A 32 3.37 6.03 5.94
C CYS A 32 3.52 7.51 6.30
N GLY A 33 2.50 8.35 6.05
CA GLY A 33 2.46 9.76 6.44
C GLY A 33 2.95 10.73 5.37
N LEU A 34 3.14 10.31 4.12
CA LEU A 34 3.55 11.20 3.04
C LEU A 34 2.35 11.99 2.49
N PRO A 35 2.37 13.34 2.52
CA PRO A 35 1.29 14.15 1.96
C PRO A 35 1.34 14.16 0.43
N LEU A 36 0.26 13.69 -0.23
CA LEU A 36 0.21 13.49 -1.68
C LEU A 36 0.49 14.76 -2.49
N SER A 37 0.00 15.91 -2.01
CA SER A 37 0.18 17.20 -2.67
C SER A 37 1.63 17.68 -2.70
N ARG A 38 2.46 17.27 -1.74
CA ARG A 38 3.87 17.71 -1.63
C ARG A 38 4.84 16.68 -2.18
N THR A 39 4.47 15.40 -2.20
CA THR A 39 5.36 14.31 -2.63
C THR A 39 5.18 13.93 -4.10
N ARG A 40 4.37 14.68 -4.85
CA ARG A 40 4.09 14.45 -6.29
C ARG A 40 3.67 13.01 -6.60
N LEU A 41 3.07 12.33 -5.63
CA LEU A 41 2.52 10.99 -5.83
C LEU A 41 1.18 11.08 -6.56
N ARG A 42 1.03 10.29 -7.62
CA ARG A 42 -0.21 10.14 -8.37
C ARG A 42 -1.13 9.17 -7.63
N ARG A 43 -2.44 9.44 -7.67
CA ARG A 43 -3.47 8.61 -7.03
C ARG A 43 -4.00 7.59 -8.03
N PHE A 44 -4.12 6.34 -7.60
CA PHE A 44 -4.72 5.25 -8.36
C PHE A 44 -5.83 4.63 -7.51
N PRO A 45 -7.04 5.22 -7.49
CA PRO A 45 -8.16 4.72 -6.69
C PRO A 45 -8.66 3.34 -7.14
N HIS A 46 -8.52 3.04 -8.43
CA HIS A 46 -8.92 1.77 -9.05
C HIS A 46 -7.92 0.63 -8.83
N VAL A 47 -6.71 0.91 -8.37
CA VAL A 47 -5.68 -0.11 -8.13
C VAL A 47 -5.52 -0.37 -6.62
N PRO A 48 -5.83 -1.60 -6.16
CA PRO A 48 -5.65 -1.96 -4.75
C PRO A 48 -4.16 -2.02 -4.40
N PHE A 49 -3.82 -1.67 -3.17
CA PHE A 49 -2.48 -1.92 -2.63
C PHE A 49 -2.47 -3.33 -2.04
N ASP A 50 -2.17 -4.32 -2.88
CA ASP A 50 -2.22 -5.76 -2.53
C ASP A 50 -0.85 -6.39 -2.77
N TYR A 51 0.09 -6.03 -1.89
CA TYR A 51 1.44 -6.60 -1.91
C TYR A 51 1.68 -7.42 -0.65
N SER A 52 2.51 -8.44 -0.78
CA SER A 52 2.97 -9.31 0.30
C SER A 52 4.45 -9.06 0.62
N ALA A 53 4.89 -9.45 1.82
CA ALA A 53 6.30 -9.39 2.21
C ALA A 53 7.19 -10.36 1.43
N THR A 54 6.58 -11.31 0.71
CA THR A 54 7.26 -12.31 -0.12
C THR A 54 7.27 -11.94 -1.60
N ASP A 55 6.62 -10.85 -2.00
CA ASP A 55 6.64 -10.41 -3.39
C ASP A 55 8.06 -10.03 -3.80
N GLN A 56 8.49 -10.57 -4.93
CA GLN A 56 9.77 -10.24 -5.54
C GLN A 56 9.52 -9.34 -6.75
N LEU A 57 10.05 -8.13 -6.69
CA LEU A 57 10.07 -7.22 -7.83
C LEU A 57 11.31 -7.49 -8.67
N THR A 58 11.12 -7.50 -9.98
CA THR A 58 12.15 -7.67 -10.99
C THR A 58 12.33 -6.37 -11.78
N GLU A 59 13.38 -6.28 -12.58
CA GLU A 59 13.61 -5.11 -13.45
C GLU A 59 12.53 -4.94 -14.53
N ALA A 60 11.80 -6.01 -14.86
CA ALA A 60 10.69 -5.97 -15.78
C ALA A 60 9.42 -5.36 -15.16
N ASP A 61 9.34 -5.27 -13.82
CA ASP A 61 8.17 -4.76 -13.15
C ASP A 61 8.06 -3.24 -13.28
N PRO A 62 6.90 -2.71 -13.68
CA PRO A 62 6.67 -1.27 -13.70
C PRO A 62 6.70 -0.68 -12.28
N VAL A 63 6.52 -1.49 -11.24
CA VAL A 63 6.72 -1.13 -9.84
C VAL A 63 8.13 -1.54 -9.43
N GLY A 64 8.95 -0.56 -9.05
CA GLY A 64 10.36 -0.80 -8.70
C GLY A 64 10.60 -0.86 -7.18
N TRP A 65 9.69 -0.32 -6.38
CA TRP A 65 9.84 -0.34 -4.92
C TRP A 65 8.50 -0.22 -4.22
N ILE A 66 8.25 -1.11 -3.26
CA ILE A 66 7.07 -1.09 -2.39
C ILE A 66 7.49 -0.51 -1.05
N CYS A 67 6.81 0.55 -0.60
CA CYS A 67 7.14 1.17 0.68
C CYS A 67 6.90 0.19 1.85
N PRO A 68 7.94 -0.22 2.62
CA PRO A 68 7.82 -1.25 3.65
C PRO A 68 6.93 -0.80 4.82
N ARG A 69 6.92 0.51 5.12
CA ARG A 69 6.00 1.08 6.12
C ARG A 69 4.54 0.97 5.69
N CYS A 70 4.27 1.22 4.40
CA CYS A 70 2.94 1.04 3.84
C CYS A 70 2.56 -0.43 3.74
N LEU A 71 3.49 -1.32 3.40
CA LEU A 71 3.29 -2.77 3.38
C LEU A 71 2.89 -3.30 4.76
N ALA A 72 3.64 -2.93 5.80
CA ALA A 72 3.31 -3.30 7.18
C ALA A 72 1.94 -2.75 7.63
N ALA A 73 1.62 -1.51 7.25
CA ALA A 73 0.34 -0.88 7.59
C ALA A 73 -0.85 -1.47 6.81
N ALA A 74 -0.67 -1.80 5.52
CA ALA A 74 -1.70 -2.33 4.63
C ALA A 74 -1.95 -3.84 4.87
N GLY A 75 -0.91 -4.60 5.21
CA GLY A 75 -0.98 -6.00 5.69
C GLY A 75 -1.77 -6.17 7.00
N GLY A 76 -2.28 -5.08 7.56
CA GLY A 76 -3.38 -5.06 8.53
C GLY A 76 -4.68 -5.68 8.04
N ARG A 77 -4.86 -5.95 6.73
CA ARG A 77 -6.05 -6.65 6.18
C ARG A 77 -5.98 -8.18 6.29
N GLY A 78 -4.94 -8.74 6.90
CA GLY A 78 -4.99 -10.04 7.62
C GLY A 78 -5.52 -9.91 9.07
N GLY A 79 -5.91 -8.71 9.48
CA GLY A 79 -6.39 -8.33 10.81
C GLY A 79 -7.83 -8.69 11.14
N ARG A 80 -8.50 -9.53 10.34
CA ARG A 80 -9.69 -10.28 10.81
C ARG A 80 -9.32 -11.63 11.44
N HIS A 81 -8.02 -11.95 11.53
CA HIS A 81 -7.50 -13.15 12.19
C HIS A 81 -6.26 -12.87 13.06
N ARG A 82 -5.98 -11.59 13.39
CA ARG A 82 -5.08 -11.31 14.50
C ARG A 82 -5.85 -11.72 15.74
N GLN A 83 -5.58 -12.94 16.20
CA GLN A 83 -5.92 -13.47 17.51
C GLN A 83 -5.86 -12.31 18.49
N SER A 84 -7.03 -11.83 18.92
CA SER A 84 -7.14 -10.88 20.02
C SER A 84 -6.49 -11.57 21.20
N TRP A 85 -5.27 -11.18 21.54
CA TRP A 85 -4.68 -11.61 22.80
C TRP A 85 -5.47 -10.94 23.91
N GLU A 86 -6.50 -11.63 24.36
CA GLU A 86 -7.31 -11.27 25.50
C GLU A 86 -6.57 -11.76 26.74
N ARG A 87 -6.01 -10.82 27.53
CA ARG A 87 -5.51 -11.14 28.85
C ARG A 87 -6.72 -11.34 29.78
N HIS A 88 -7.17 -12.57 29.94
CA HIS A 88 -8.00 -12.93 31.09
C HIS A 88 -7.13 -12.89 32.34
N SER A 89 -7.18 -11.76 33.05
CA SER A 89 -6.75 -11.69 34.45
C SER A 89 -8.01 -11.75 35.33
N PRO A 90 -8.53 -12.94 35.69
CA PRO A 90 -9.50 -13.02 36.76
C PRO A 90 -8.78 -12.61 38.05
N ARG A 91 -9.23 -11.51 38.69
CA ARG A 91 -8.77 -11.17 40.03
C ARG A 91 -9.45 -12.09 41.06
N PRO A 92 -8.70 -12.61 42.06
CA PRO A 92 -9.29 -13.19 43.26
C PRO A 92 -9.95 -12.13 44.15
#